data_AF-A0A1I0RL77-F1
#
_entry.id   AF-A0A1I0RL77-F1
#
_cell.length_a   1.000
_cell.length_b   1.000
_cell.length_c   1.000
_cell.angle_alpha   90.00
_cell.angle_beta   90.00
_cell.angle_gamma   90.00
#
_symmetry.space_group_name_H-M   'P 1'
#
loop_
_entity.id
_entity.type
_entity.pdbx_description
1 polymer ?
#
loop_
_entity_poly.entity_id
_entity_poly.type
_entity_poly.pdbx_seq_one_letter_code
_entity_poly.pdbx_strand_id
1 'polypeptide(L)'
;MEDKRFALLIDADNISAKYISSILDEMTKHGITTYRRIYGDWTSTQSTKWKAELLENSLIPIQQFSNTVGKNATDSALIIDAMDILYTNNIDGFCIVSSDGDFTRLASRLRESGMMVIGMGEKKTPRSFMTACTKFTNLENLIDQDEEEEESQEIVSYSLSKEKQVINKSIIEKTIVGIITENQNKDKTTGIGEIGSRLVNKYPDFDVRNYGYSLLSKFLEEGLQFNLQKSNRTITVQLKDPGKSTEELVKYIIQLVISAGEHGIGINELSNLTHKKYSDFNIKDLGYSQFSKFAQSIDGIEVYEDASKRKRARQFK
;
A
#
# COMPACT_ATOMS: atom_id res chain seq x y z
N MET A 1 3.26 19.36 9.42
CA MET A 1 1.88 19.70 9.03
C MET A 1 1.01 18.84 9.91
N GLU A 2 0.03 19.44 10.60
CA GLU A 2 -1.00 18.66 11.29
C GLU A 2 -1.74 17.79 10.27
N ASP A 3 -1.95 16.52 10.61
CA ASP A 3 -2.72 15.62 9.77
C ASP A 3 -4.17 16.10 9.73
N LYS A 4 -4.72 16.27 8.53
CA LYS A 4 -6.10 16.71 8.34
C LYS A 4 -7.06 15.70 8.95
N ARG A 5 -8.11 16.19 9.62
CA ARG A 5 -9.12 15.37 10.30
C ARG A 5 -10.37 15.26 9.44
N PHE A 6 -10.86 14.05 9.25
CA PHE A 6 -12.03 13.77 8.41
C PHE A 6 -13.15 13.09 9.19
N ALA A 7 -14.39 13.40 8.82
CA ALA A 7 -15.56 12.62 9.19
C ALA A 7 -15.95 11.68 8.04
N LEU A 8 -15.85 10.37 8.27
CA LEU A 8 -16.32 9.32 7.36
C LEU A 8 -17.77 8.95 7.71
N LEU A 9 -18.66 9.21 6.76
CA LEU A 9 -20.11 8.96 6.86
C LEU A 9 -20.50 7.99 5.75
N ILE A 10 -20.91 6.78 6.12
CA ILE A 10 -21.22 5.70 5.19
C ILE A 10 -22.73 5.43 5.17
N ASP A 11 -23.30 5.40 3.99
CA ASP A 11 -24.68 4.98 3.74
C ASP A 11 -24.72 3.45 3.49
N ALA A 12 -25.09 2.68 4.51
CA ALA A 12 -25.09 1.21 4.47
C ALA A 12 -26.23 0.64 3.62
N ASP A 13 -27.29 1.43 3.39
CA ASP A 13 -28.43 1.02 2.58
C ASP A 13 -28.08 1.12 1.07
N ASN A 14 -27.16 2.02 0.71
CA ASN A 14 -26.72 2.21 -0.67
C ASN A 14 -25.42 1.48 -1.03
N ILE A 15 -24.53 1.27 -0.05
CA ILE A 15 -23.18 0.73 -0.25
C ILE A 15 -23.02 -0.64 0.40
N SER A 16 -22.39 -1.56 -0.34
CA SER A 16 -22.08 -2.90 0.15
C SER A 16 -20.88 -2.92 1.10
N ALA A 17 -20.96 -3.78 2.13
CA ALA A 17 -19.88 -4.00 3.10
C ALA A 17 -18.54 -4.38 2.45
N LYS A 18 -18.55 -4.98 1.25
CA LYS A 18 -17.32 -5.40 0.53
C LYS A 18 -16.32 -4.26 0.27
N TYR A 19 -16.79 -3.00 0.24
CA TYR A 19 -15.93 -1.86 -0.09
C TYR A 19 -15.24 -1.25 1.14
N ILE A 20 -15.51 -1.73 2.36
CA ILE A 20 -15.05 -1.04 3.58
C ILE A 20 -13.53 -0.94 3.67
N SER A 21 -12.80 -2.01 3.34
CA SER A 21 -11.34 -2.03 3.34
C SER A 21 -10.79 -0.97 2.38
N SER A 22 -11.27 -0.97 1.14
CA SER A 22 -10.83 -0.01 0.12
C SER A 22 -11.21 1.44 0.46
N ILE A 23 -12.36 1.67 1.12
CA ILE A 23 -12.78 2.99 1.61
C ILE A 23 -11.78 3.50 2.67
N LEU A 24 -11.46 2.68 3.67
CA LEU A 24 -10.55 3.05 4.75
C LEU A 24 -9.14 3.29 4.21
N ASP A 25 -8.71 2.48 3.25
CA ASP A 25 -7.41 2.59 2.58
C ASP A 25 -7.27 3.89 1.80
N GLU A 26 -8.28 4.25 1.01
CA GLU A 26 -8.30 5.54 0.31
C GLU A 26 -8.27 6.70 1.33
N MET A 27 -8.98 6.59 2.45
CA MET A 27 -8.99 7.64 3.48
C MET A 27 -7.61 7.87 4.12
N THR A 28 -6.77 6.84 4.25
CA THR A 28 -5.39 7.00 4.78
C THR A 28 -4.53 7.94 3.95
N LYS A 29 -4.88 8.16 2.68
CA LYS A 29 -4.16 9.06 1.76
C LYS A 29 -4.49 10.54 2.02
N HIS A 30 -5.60 10.83 2.69
CA HIS A 30 -6.11 12.18 2.89
C HIS A 30 -5.84 12.71 4.30
N GLY A 31 -5.95 11.85 5.31
CA GLY A 31 -5.71 12.23 6.70
C GLY A 31 -6.27 11.24 7.72
N ILE A 32 -6.49 11.71 8.94
CA ILE A 32 -6.99 10.91 10.05
C ILE A 32 -8.52 10.93 10.04
N THR A 33 -9.14 9.77 10.03
CA THR A 33 -10.60 9.63 10.13
C THR A 33 -11.04 9.67 11.60
N THR A 34 -11.49 10.85 12.07
CA THR A 34 -11.90 11.11 13.45
C THR A 34 -13.30 10.60 13.76
N TYR A 35 -14.25 10.84 12.86
CA TYR A 35 -15.59 10.27 12.96
C TYR A 35 -15.70 9.12 11.96
N ARG A 36 -16.15 7.95 12.43
CA ARG A 36 -16.42 6.77 11.60
C ARG A 36 -17.86 6.33 11.86
N ARG A 37 -18.81 6.89 11.11
CA ARG A 37 -20.23 6.60 11.29
C ARG A 37 -20.78 5.92 10.06
N ILE A 38 -21.69 5.00 10.29
CA ILE A 38 -22.38 4.27 9.25
C ILE A 38 -23.86 4.21 9.58
N TYR A 39 -24.69 4.50 8.59
CA TYR A 39 -26.12 4.76 8.74
C TYR A 39 -26.90 3.70 8.00
N GLY A 40 -27.92 3.14 8.65
CA GLY A 40 -28.82 2.19 8.03
C GLY A 40 -29.80 1.58 9.01
N ASP A 41 -30.66 0.71 8.49
CA ASP A 41 -31.55 -0.09 9.32
C ASP A 41 -30.87 -1.42 9.71
N TRP A 42 -30.29 -1.49 10.90
CA TRP A 42 -29.59 -2.69 11.40
C TRP A 42 -30.54 -3.84 11.78
N THR A 43 -31.86 -3.63 11.70
CA THR A 43 -32.84 -4.71 11.80
C THR A 43 -33.07 -5.44 10.47
N SER A 44 -32.65 -4.84 9.35
CA SER A 44 -32.71 -5.44 8.03
C SER A 44 -31.73 -6.61 7.87
N THR A 45 -32.15 -7.65 7.15
CA THR A 45 -31.29 -8.81 6.83
C THR A 45 -30.09 -8.40 5.96
N GLN A 46 -30.21 -7.35 5.16
CA GLN A 46 -29.13 -6.83 4.31
C GLN A 46 -27.94 -6.32 5.14
N SER A 47 -28.22 -5.75 6.31
CA SER A 47 -27.26 -5.19 7.25
C SER A 47 -26.46 -6.25 8.02
N THR A 48 -26.83 -7.53 7.90
CA THR A 48 -26.12 -8.64 8.57
C THR A 48 -24.66 -8.74 8.13
N LYS A 49 -24.37 -8.44 6.85
CA LYS A 49 -23.00 -8.49 6.31
C LYS A 49 -22.09 -7.44 6.93
N TRP A 50 -22.64 -6.28 7.29
CA TRP A 50 -21.90 -5.22 7.95
C TRP A 50 -21.51 -5.56 9.38
N LYS A 51 -22.23 -6.47 10.06
CA LYS A 51 -22.01 -6.74 11.49
C LYS A 51 -20.58 -7.15 11.84
N ALA A 52 -19.94 -7.97 11.00
CA ALA A 52 -18.55 -8.35 11.19
C ALA A 52 -17.63 -7.14 11.00
N GLU A 53 -17.81 -6.43 9.89
CA GLU A 53 -17.01 -5.24 9.53
C GLU A 53 -17.10 -4.10 10.53
N LEU A 54 -18.26 -3.89 11.15
CA LEU A 54 -18.47 -2.84 12.16
C LEU A 54 -17.52 -3.02 13.35
N LEU A 55 -17.37 -4.26 13.82
CA LEU A 55 -16.55 -4.60 14.98
C LEU A 55 -15.06 -4.52 14.67
N GLU A 56 -14.66 -5.02 13.51
CA GLU A 56 -13.25 -5.06 13.09
C GLU A 56 -12.72 -3.66 12.79
N ASN A 57 -13.53 -2.81 12.16
CA ASN A 57 -13.09 -1.50 11.66
C ASN A 57 -13.44 -0.31 12.58
N SER A 58 -13.97 -0.59 13.78
CA SER A 58 -14.39 0.43 14.76
C SER A 58 -15.35 1.48 14.18
N LEU A 59 -16.34 1.03 13.42
CA LEU A 59 -17.41 1.88 12.87
C LEU A 59 -18.54 2.01 13.88
N ILE A 60 -19.06 3.23 14.05
CA ILE A 60 -20.21 3.50 14.92
C ILE A 60 -21.50 3.35 14.11
N PRO A 61 -22.33 2.32 14.36
CA PRO A 61 -23.61 2.16 13.68
C PRO A 61 -24.64 3.16 14.21
N ILE A 62 -25.25 3.90 13.31
CA ILE A 62 -26.39 4.79 13.59
C ILE A 62 -27.65 4.10 13.06
N GLN A 63 -28.48 3.61 13.98
CA GLN A 63 -29.74 2.93 13.64
C GLN A 63 -30.77 3.94 13.17
N GLN A 64 -31.37 3.69 12.01
CA GLN A 64 -32.60 4.37 11.59
C GLN A 64 -33.62 3.33 11.15
N PHE A 65 -34.82 3.37 11.75
CA PHE A 65 -35.90 2.47 11.37
C PHE A 65 -36.54 2.94 10.07
N SER A 66 -36.68 2.02 9.12
CA SER A 66 -37.48 2.25 7.92
C SER A 66 -38.97 2.25 8.26
N ASN A 67 -39.51 3.41 8.64
CA ASN A 67 -40.95 3.56 8.96
C ASN A 67 -41.86 3.23 7.76
N THR A 68 -41.33 3.35 6.54
CA THR A 68 -42.00 2.99 5.27
C THR A 68 -40.93 2.66 4.23
N VAL A 69 -41.14 1.59 3.46
CA VAL A 69 -40.22 1.15 2.41
C VAL A 69 -39.98 2.26 1.38
N GLY A 70 -38.71 2.58 1.10
CA GLY A 70 -38.32 3.56 0.08
C GLY A 70 -38.36 5.03 0.52
N LYS A 71 -38.27 5.34 1.83
CA LYS A 71 -38.09 6.71 2.31
C LYS A 71 -36.69 6.94 2.86
N ASN A 72 -36.21 8.17 2.68
CA ASN A 72 -34.87 8.68 2.96
C ASN A 72 -34.60 8.95 4.46
N ALA A 73 -35.07 8.06 5.36
CA ALA A 73 -34.90 8.23 6.81
C ALA A 73 -33.42 8.13 7.21
N THR A 74 -32.70 7.15 6.65
CA THR A 74 -31.25 6.99 6.78
C THR A 74 -30.51 8.24 6.29
N ASP A 75 -30.84 8.73 5.10
CA ASP A 75 -30.20 9.91 4.51
C ASP A 75 -30.41 11.16 5.36
N SER A 76 -31.62 11.33 5.89
CA SER A 76 -31.96 12.46 6.77
C SER A 76 -31.10 12.45 8.03
N ALA A 77 -30.91 11.28 8.65
CA ALA A 77 -30.05 11.15 9.83
C ALA A 77 -28.58 11.43 9.50
N LEU A 78 -28.08 10.95 8.36
CA LEU A 78 -26.72 11.22 7.89
C LEU A 78 -26.52 12.73 7.67
N ILE A 79 -27.47 13.39 7.01
CA ILE A 79 -27.41 14.84 6.74
C ILE A 79 -27.41 15.65 8.05
N ILE A 80 -28.27 15.29 9.00
CA ILE A 80 -28.34 15.97 10.31
C ILE A 80 -27.00 15.83 11.03
N ASP A 81 -26.49 14.60 11.15
CA ASP A 81 -25.20 14.34 11.80
C ASP A 81 -24.04 15.06 11.11
N ALA A 82 -24.02 15.11 9.78
CA ALA A 82 -23.00 15.82 9.02
C ALA A 82 -23.00 17.32 9.36
N MET A 83 -24.18 17.93 9.47
CA MET A 83 -24.31 19.33 9.86
C MET A 83 -23.91 19.56 11.31
N ASP A 84 -24.30 18.67 12.23
CA ASP A 84 -23.89 18.78 13.63
C ASP A 84 -22.37 18.69 13.78
N ILE A 85 -21.74 17.72 13.10
CA ILE A 85 -20.28 17.57 13.05
C ILE A 85 -19.62 18.83 12.46
N LEU A 86 -20.17 19.40 11.38
CA LEU A 86 -19.65 20.62 10.77
C LEU A 86 -19.54 21.76 11.80
N TYR A 87 -20.57 21.95 12.62
CA TYR A 87 -20.60 23.03 13.61
C TYR A 87 -19.77 22.76 14.87
N THR A 88 -19.22 21.55 15.05
CA THR A 88 -18.23 21.30 16.11
C THR A 88 -16.87 21.95 15.82
N ASN A 89 -16.59 22.36 14.58
CA ASN A 89 -15.34 22.97 14.13
C ASN A 89 -14.07 22.15 14.47
N ASN A 90 -14.19 20.83 14.51
CA ASN A 90 -13.10 19.92 14.89
C ASN A 90 -12.56 19.04 13.75
N ILE A 91 -12.97 19.32 12.52
CA ILE A 91 -12.58 18.55 11.33
C ILE A 91 -12.24 19.50 10.17
N ASP A 92 -11.47 18.99 9.22
CA ASP A 92 -11.01 19.69 8.03
C ASP A 92 -11.73 19.23 6.75
N GLY A 93 -12.46 18.11 6.84
CA GLY A 93 -13.19 17.56 5.71
C GLY A 93 -14.15 16.43 6.05
N PHE A 94 -14.94 16.07 5.04
CA PHE A 94 -15.92 15.00 5.08
C PHE A 94 -15.65 13.98 3.98
N CYS A 95 -15.87 12.71 4.29
CA CYS A 95 -15.99 11.65 3.33
C CYS A 95 -17.43 11.12 3.36
N ILE A 96 -18.17 11.33 2.27
CA ILE A 96 -19.54 10.83 2.11
C ILE A 96 -19.48 9.62 1.18
N VAL A 97 -19.82 8.45 1.71
CA VAL A 97 -19.84 7.20 0.96
C VAL A 97 -21.28 6.83 0.62
N SER A 98 -21.72 7.17 -0.58
CA SER A 98 -23.04 6.81 -1.14
C SER A 98 -23.02 6.98 -2.66
N SER A 99 -23.89 6.26 -3.37
CA SER A 99 -24.17 6.47 -4.79
C SER A 99 -25.48 7.24 -5.02
N ASP A 100 -26.13 7.73 -3.95
CA ASP A 100 -27.36 8.52 -4.05
C ASP A 100 -27.08 9.99 -4.45
N GLY A 101 -27.86 10.48 -5.41
CA GLY A 101 -27.82 11.86 -5.86
C GLY A 101 -28.34 12.86 -4.83
N ASP A 102 -29.14 12.44 -3.86
CA ASP A 102 -29.78 13.33 -2.88
C ASP A 102 -28.76 14.00 -1.94
N PHE A 103 -27.55 13.44 -1.79
CA PHE A 103 -26.44 14.06 -1.06
C PHE A 103 -25.76 15.23 -1.79
N THR A 104 -26.17 15.55 -3.03
CA THR A 104 -25.61 16.67 -3.83
C THR A 104 -25.65 17.99 -3.07
N ARG A 105 -26.78 18.31 -2.40
CA ARG A 105 -26.92 19.57 -1.66
C ARG A 105 -26.08 19.59 -0.39
N LEU A 106 -25.96 18.44 0.29
CA LEU A 106 -25.08 18.30 1.46
C LEU A 106 -23.62 18.59 1.06
N ALA A 107 -23.11 17.92 0.02
CA ALA A 107 -21.74 18.10 -0.45
C ALA A 107 -21.44 19.57 -0.84
N SER A 108 -22.37 20.21 -1.56
CA SER A 108 -22.25 21.62 -1.92
C SER A 108 -22.20 22.52 -0.69
N ARG A 109 -23.09 22.30 0.27
CA ARG A 109 -23.17 23.09 1.51
C ARG A 109 -21.94 22.93 2.41
N LEU A 110 -21.35 21.73 2.46
CA LEU A 110 -20.11 21.48 3.19
C LEU A 110 -18.92 22.21 2.54
N ARG A 111 -18.83 22.20 1.20
CA ARG A 111 -17.81 22.96 0.46
C ARG A 111 -17.97 24.46 0.59
N GLU A 112 -19.20 24.97 0.59
CA GLU A 112 -19.49 26.39 0.86
C GLU A 112 -18.97 26.82 2.25
N SER A 113 -18.91 25.89 3.21
CA SER A 113 -18.27 26.11 4.52
C SER A 113 -16.75 25.91 4.53
N GLY A 114 -16.12 25.75 3.37
CA GLY A 114 -14.66 25.61 3.24
C GLY A 114 -14.13 24.21 3.55
N MET A 115 -15.00 23.22 3.73
CA MET A 115 -14.58 21.84 4.01
C MET A 115 -14.10 21.14 2.74
N MET A 116 -13.09 20.27 2.88
CA MET A 116 -12.76 19.31 1.83
C MET A 116 -13.81 18.19 1.81
N VAL A 117 -14.48 18.00 0.68
CA VAL A 117 -15.51 16.94 0.54
C VAL A 117 -15.02 15.86 -0.41
N ILE A 118 -14.82 14.67 0.12
CA ILE A 118 -14.49 13.46 -0.64
C ILE A 118 -15.78 12.67 -0.80
N GLY A 119 -16.23 12.47 -2.04
CA GLY A 119 -17.31 11.55 -2.35
C GLY A 119 -16.75 10.18 -2.72
N MET A 120 -17.38 9.11 -2.25
CA MET A 120 -17.08 7.76 -2.69
C MET A 120 -18.38 7.04 -3.05
N GLY A 121 -18.42 6.38 -4.19
CA GLY A 121 -19.61 5.67 -4.64
C GLY A 121 -19.33 4.74 -5.82
N GLU A 122 -20.34 3.99 -6.21
CA GLU A 122 -20.25 3.06 -7.35
C GLU A 122 -20.39 3.82 -8.69
N LYS A 123 -20.15 3.15 -9.82
CA LYS A 123 -20.19 3.78 -11.15
C LYS A 123 -21.56 4.36 -11.50
N LYS A 124 -22.63 3.84 -10.87
CA LYS A 124 -24.01 4.34 -11.00
C LYS A 124 -24.24 5.73 -10.40
N THR A 125 -23.28 6.26 -9.64
CA THR A 125 -23.41 7.54 -8.93
C THR A 125 -23.72 8.69 -9.89
N PRO A 126 -24.75 9.53 -9.62
CA PRO A 126 -25.09 10.66 -10.48
C PRO A 126 -23.97 11.71 -10.59
N ARG A 127 -23.79 12.26 -11.80
CA ARG A 127 -22.78 13.30 -12.06
C ARG A 127 -22.97 14.54 -11.18
N SER A 128 -24.21 14.89 -10.82
CA SER A 128 -24.50 16.02 -9.94
C SER A 128 -23.81 15.90 -8.58
N PHE A 129 -23.85 14.70 -7.98
CA PHE A 129 -23.21 14.46 -6.69
C PHE A 129 -21.68 14.44 -6.84
N MET A 130 -21.17 13.79 -7.88
CA MET A 130 -19.72 13.76 -8.16
C MET A 130 -19.12 15.16 -8.29
N THR A 131 -19.75 16.07 -9.05
CA THR A 131 -19.25 17.43 -9.25
C THR A 131 -19.46 18.33 -8.03
N ALA A 132 -20.42 17.99 -7.17
CA ALA A 132 -20.62 18.68 -5.90
C ALA A 132 -19.51 18.36 -4.90
N CYS A 133 -18.75 17.28 -5.06
CA CYS A 133 -17.61 16.96 -4.20
C CYS A 133 -16.32 17.70 -4.63
N THR A 134 -15.36 17.84 -3.71
CA THR A 134 -14.01 18.36 -4.02
C THR A 134 -13.20 17.30 -4.78
N LYS A 135 -13.32 16.04 -4.35
CA LYS A 135 -12.78 14.86 -5.03
C LYS A 135 -13.84 13.77 -5.01
N PHE A 136 -13.92 12.97 -6.06
CA PHE A 136 -14.77 11.79 -6.10
C PHE A 136 -13.95 10.55 -6.45
N THR A 137 -14.17 9.45 -5.73
CA THR A 137 -13.50 8.16 -5.95
C THR A 137 -14.55 7.09 -6.27
N ASN A 138 -14.36 6.39 -7.39
CA ASN A 138 -15.21 5.23 -7.72
C ASN A 138 -14.72 4.00 -6.95
N LEU A 139 -15.62 3.38 -6.19
CA LEU A 139 -15.33 2.21 -5.36
C LEU A 139 -15.02 0.94 -6.16
N GLU A 140 -15.63 0.77 -7.34
CA GLU A 140 -15.37 -0.39 -8.22
C GLU A 140 -13.90 -0.41 -8.66
N ASN A 141 -13.37 0.75 -9.03
CA ASN A 141 -11.98 0.89 -9.45
C ASN A 141 -10.97 0.58 -8.33
N LEU A 142 -11.38 0.67 -7.06
CA LEU A 142 -10.51 0.34 -5.94
C LEU A 142 -10.43 -1.18 -5.72
N ILE A 143 -11.57 -1.87 -5.87
CA ILE A 143 -11.58 -3.35 -5.81
C ILE A 143 -10.80 -3.94 -6.97
N ASP A 144 -10.95 -3.42 -8.19
CA ASP A 144 -10.20 -3.94 -9.36
C ASP A 144 -8.67 -3.79 -9.14
N GLN A 145 -8.23 -2.73 -8.45
CA GLN A 145 -6.83 -2.55 -8.06
C GLN A 145 -6.38 -3.54 -6.98
N ASP A 146 -7.24 -3.81 -5.99
CA ASP A 146 -6.99 -4.79 -4.95
C ASP A 146 -6.92 -6.23 -5.56
N GLU A 147 -7.79 -6.55 -6.53
CA GLU A 147 -7.85 -7.86 -7.21
C GLU A 147 -6.68 -8.09 -8.20
N GLU A 148 -6.27 -7.07 -8.97
CA GLU A 148 -5.07 -7.15 -9.83
C GLU A 148 -3.78 -7.32 -9.01
N GLU A 149 -3.71 -6.76 -7.80
CA GLU A 149 -2.62 -6.96 -6.86
C GLU A 149 -2.65 -8.37 -6.21
N GLU A 150 -3.83 -8.93 -5.96
CA GLU A 150 -4.02 -10.27 -5.38
C GLU A 150 -3.77 -11.43 -6.39
N GLU A 151 -4.16 -11.30 -7.66
CA GLU A 151 -3.96 -12.34 -8.70
C GLU A 151 -2.48 -12.63 -9.02
N SER A 152 -1.57 -11.75 -8.61
CA SER A 152 -0.12 -11.94 -8.82
C SER A 152 0.58 -12.74 -7.71
N GLN A 153 -0.09 -13.07 -6.59
CA GLN A 153 0.56 -13.71 -5.44
C GLN A 153 -0.38 -14.64 -4.62
N GLU A 154 -0.69 -15.81 -5.17
CA GLU A 154 -1.36 -16.87 -4.39
C GLU A 154 -0.39 -17.66 -3.48
N ILE A 155 -0.98 -18.14 -2.38
CA ILE A 155 -0.52 -19.07 -1.34
C ILE A 155 0.17 -18.41 -0.13
N VAL A 156 -0.63 -17.98 0.86
CA VAL A 156 -0.32 -18.32 2.27
C VAL A 156 -1.60 -18.66 3.01
N SER A 157 -1.65 -19.88 3.54
CA SER A 157 -2.71 -20.46 4.33
C SER A 157 -2.79 -19.85 5.74
N TYR A 158 -4.01 -19.51 6.16
CA TYR A 158 -4.33 -19.08 7.51
C TYR A 158 -4.21 -20.26 8.49
N SER A 159 -3.19 -20.23 9.35
CA SER A 159 -3.19 -21.04 10.58
C SER A 159 -3.43 -20.12 11.78
N LEU A 160 -4.65 -20.19 12.31
CA LEU A 160 -5.05 -19.51 13.53
C LEU A 160 -4.45 -20.25 14.74
N SER A 161 -3.46 -19.66 15.38
CA SER A 161 -3.09 -20.03 16.75
C SER A 161 -3.14 -18.79 17.65
N LYS A 162 -3.81 -18.96 18.80
CA LYS A 162 -4.11 -17.94 19.79
C LYS A 162 -2.85 -17.53 20.55
N GLU A 163 -2.30 -16.37 20.23
CA GLU A 163 -1.47 -15.53 21.10
C GLU A 163 -1.49 -14.11 20.49
N LYS A 164 -1.68 -13.07 21.32
CA LYS A 164 -1.85 -11.63 20.98
C LYS A 164 -2.01 -11.34 19.48
N GLN A 165 -3.22 -10.97 19.04
CA GLN A 165 -3.54 -10.55 17.67
C GLN A 165 -2.65 -9.39 17.23
N VAL A 166 -1.43 -9.69 16.79
CA VAL A 166 -0.52 -8.77 16.14
C VAL A 166 -0.72 -9.03 14.66
N ILE A 167 -1.03 -7.98 13.91
CA ILE A 167 -1.16 -8.05 12.45
C ILE A 167 0.08 -8.72 11.88
N ASN A 168 -0.08 -9.67 10.96
CA ASN A 168 1.06 -10.41 10.41
C ASN A 168 2.07 -9.44 9.76
N LYS A 169 3.37 -9.66 10.01
CA LYS A 169 4.46 -8.84 9.45
C LYS A 169 4.35 -8.71 7.93
N SER A 170 3.93 -9.78 7.24
CA SER A 170 3.75 -9.80 5.79
C SER A 170 2.68 -8.81 5.30
N ILE A 171 1.58 -8.63 6.05
CA ILE A 171 0.50 -7.68 5.70
C ILE A 171 1.02 -6.24 5.79
N ILE A 172 1.80 -5.95 6.83
CA ILE A 172 2.44 -4.64 7.00
C ILE A 172 3.42 -4.38 5.87
N GLU A 173 4.27 -5.36 5.54
CA GLU A 173 5.23 -5.26 4.43
C GLU A 173 4.54 -5.04 3.08
N LYS A 174 3.47 -5.78 2.78
CA LYS A 174 2.64 -5.57 1.58
C LYS A 174 2.05 -4.16 1.53
N THR A 175 1.50 -3.70 2.65
CA THR A 175 0.95 -2.33 2.76
C THR A 175 2.02 -1.27 2.47
N ILE A 176 3.25 -1.47 2.97
CA ILE A 176 4.37 -0.56 2.70
C ILE A 176 4.75 -0.57 1.22
N VAL A 177 4.79 -1.75 0.58
CA VAL A 177 5.03 -1.86 -0.86
C VAL A 177 3.98 -1.06 -1.63
N GLY A 178 2.69 -1.24 -1.33
CA GLY A 178 1.61 -0.47 -1.95
C GLY A 178 1.81 1.05 -1.80
N ILE A 179 2.12 1.53 -0.58
CA ILE A 179 2.40 2.96 -0.33
C ILE A 179 3.57 3.47 -1.21
N ILE A 180 4.63 2.66 -1.38
CA ILE A 180 5.79 3.05 -2.20
C ILE A 180 5.41 3.08 -3.68
N THR A 181 4.74 2.05 -4.19
CA THR A 181 4.30 1.95 -5.59
C THR A 181 3.36 3.09 -5.95
N GLU A 182 2.40 3.43 -5.08
CA GLU A 182 1.48 4.55 -5.27
C GLU A 182 2.19 5.91 -5.41
N ASN A 183 3.25 6.12 -4.63
CA ASN A 183 4.04 7.34 -4.69
C ASN A 183 4.97 7.36 -5.91
N GLN A 184 5.55 6.21 -6.28
CA GLN A 184 6.35 6.08 -7.50
C GLN A 184 5.54 6.37 -8.76
N ASN A 185 4.29 5.88 -8.84
CA ASN A 185 3.35 6.19 -9.92
C ASN A 185 3.02 7.69 -10.04
N LYS A 186 3.38 8.50 -9.04
CA LYS A 186 3.22 9.96 -9.00
C LYS A 186 4.56 10.71 -9.03
N ASP A 187 5.65 10.03 -9.42
CA ASP A 187 7.02 10.55 -9.43
C ASP A 187 7.47 11.14 -8.07
N LYS A 188 6.91 10.61 -6.97
CA LYS A 188 7.15 11.10 -5.61
C LYS A 188 7.97 10.10 -4.81
N THR A 189 8.91 10.60 -4.01
CA THR A 189 9.65 9.76 -3.04
C THR A 189 8.83 9.51 -1.78
N THR A 190 8.91 8.30 -1.23
CA THR A 190 8.18 7.91 -0.02
C THR A 190 9.02 8.17 1.22
N GLY A 191 8.55 9.07 2.09
CA GLY A 191 9.19 9.32 3.39
C GLY A 191 8.78 8.31 4.45
N ILE A 192 9.69 7.95 5.37
CA ILE A 192 9.38 7.00 6.44
C ILE A 192 8.25 7.47 7.37
N GLY A 193 8.13 8.79 7.58
CA GLY A 193 7.07 9.37 8.41
C GLY A 193 5.69 9.23 7.77
N GLU A 194 5.61 9.31 6.44
CA GLU A 194 4.37 9.09 5.68
C GLU A 194 3.93 7.62 5.78
N ILE A 195 4.87 6.68 5.66
CA ILE A 195 4.62 5.25 5.86
C ILE A 195 4.07 5.02 7.27
N GLY A 196 4.73 5.57 8.29
CA GLY A 196 4.29 5.44 9.68
C GLY A 196 2.89 5.99 9.92
N SER A 197 2.59 7.20 9.43
CA SER A 197 1.26 7.82 9.58
C SER A 197 0.19 6.99 8.86
N ARG A 198 0.43 6.55 7.62
CA ARG A 198 -0.52 5.71 6.87
C ARG A 198 -0.75 4.35 7.53
N LEU A 199 0.29 3.72 8.07
CA LEU A 199 0.16 2.45 8.79
C LEU A 199 -0.67 2.62 10.06
N VAL A 200 -0.43 3.66 10.87
CA VAL A 200 -1.23 3.92 12.09
C VAL A 200 -2.67 4.29 11.75
N ASN A 201 -2.91 5.01 10.65
CA ASN A 201 -4.25 5.37 10.22
C ASN A 201 -5.06 4.16 9.73
N LYS A 202 -4.40 3.22 9.02
CA LYS A 202 -4.98 1.96 8.55
C LYS A 202 -5.15 0.96 9.70
N TYR A 203 -4.13 0.83 10.53
CA TYR A 203 -4.00 -0.14 11.61
C TYR A 203 -3.66 0.57 12.93
N PRO A 204 -4.67 1.03 13.70
CA PRO A 204 -4.45 1.82 14.91
C PRO A 204 -3.66 1.11 16.02
N ASP A 205 -3.62 -0.22 16.01
CA ASP A 205 -2.86 -1.09 16.92
C ASP A 205 -1.43 -1.39 16.43
N PHE A 206 -1.04 -0.85 15.26
CA PHE A 206 0.28 -1.04 14.71
C PHE A 206 1.38 -0.43 15.60
N ASP A 207 2.29 -1.28 16.04
CA ASP A 207 3.49 -0.88 16.78
C ASP A 207 4.67 -1.76 16.38
N VAL A 208 5.75 -1.14 15.92
CA VAL A 208 6.99 -1.82 15.51
C VAL A 208 7.63 -2.68 16.61
N ARG A 209 7.34 -2.36 17.89
CA ARG A 209 7.80 -3.12 19.05
C ARG A 209 7.14 -4.50 19.15
N ASN A 210 5.91 -4.64 18.65
CA ASN A 210 5.23 -5.94 18.58
C ASN A 210 5.96 -6.91 17.65
N TYR A 211 6.79 -6.39 16.74
CA TYR A 211 7.61 -7.15 15.81
C TYR A 211 9.08 -7.26 16.26
N GLY A 212 9.42 -6.79 17.47
CA GLY A 212 10.79 -6.84 18.01
C GLY A 212 11.67 -5.64 17.66
N TYR A 213 11.12 -4.57 17.06
CA TYR A 213 11.90 -3.41 16.63
C TYR A 213 11.66 -2.19 17.51
N SER A 214 12.71 -1.41 17.74
CA SER A 214 12.62 -0.14 18.48
C SER A 214 12.15 1.04 17.61
N LEU A 215 12.30 0.93 16.30
CA LEU A 215 12.02 2.00 15.33
C LEU A 215 11.53 1.40 14.02
N LEU A 216 10.64 2.11 13.32
CA LEU A 216 10.19 1.74 11.97
C LEU A 216 11.35 1.66 10.99
N SER A 217 12.39 2.48 11.15
CA SER A 217 13.58 2.40 10.30
C SER A 217 14.29 1.06 10.43
N LYS A 218 14.37 0.48 11.64
CA LYS A 218 15.01 -0.81 11.87
C LYS A 218 14.16 -1.96 11.33
N PHE A 219 12.84 -1.86 11.48
CA PHE A 219 11.89 -2.81 10.89
C PHE A 219 12.07 -2.89 9.37
N LEU A 220 12.21 -1.73 8.71
CA LEU A 220 12.38 -1.65 7.26
C LEU A 220 13.81 -2.02 6.80
N GLU A 221 14.85 -1.68 7.57
CA GLU A 221 16.24 -2.04 7.26
C GLU A 221 16.46 -3.56 7.20
N GLU A 222 15.76 -4.34 8.04
CA GLU A 222 15.80 -5.81 7.99
C GLU A 222 14.89 -6.41 6.91
N GLY A 223 13.94 -5.62 6.38
CA GLY A 223 13.07 -6.03 5.28
C GLY A 223 13.87 -6.22 3.99
N LEU A 224 13.89 -7.44 3.46
CA LEU A 224 14.72 -7.82 2.31
C LEU A 224 14.44 -6.99 1.04
N GLN A 225 13.25 -6.41 0.93
CA GLN A 225 12.75 -5.71 -0.26
C GLN A 225 12.84 -4.18 -0.20
N PHE A 226 13.35 -3.58 0.90
CA PHE A 226 13.41 -2.13 1.05
C PHE A 226 14.84 -1.59 1.05
N ASN A 227 15.03 -0.42 0.47
CA ASN A 227 16.26 0.38 0.55
C ASN A 227 15.94 1.71 1.24
N LEU A 228 16.68 2.03 2.31
CA LEU A 228 16.53 3.29 3.03
C LEU A 228 17.67 4.23 2.64
N GLN A 229 17.31 5.39 2.08
CA GLN A 229 18.23 6.47 1.81
C GLN A 229 18.09 7.55 2.88
N LYS A 230 19.19 7.86 3.57
CA LYS A 230 19.27 8.90 4.60
C LYS A 230 19.88 10.14 3.96
N SER A 231 19.10 11.21 3.81
CA SER A 231 19.60 12.51 3.34
C SER A 231 19.20 13.60 4.33
N ASN A 232 20.20 14.28 4.89
CA ASN A 232 20.05 15.30 5.95
C ASN A 232 19.22 14.82 7.15
N ARG A 233 17.96 15.27 7.24
CA ARG A 233 16.98 15.00 8.31
C ARG A 233 15.83 14.09 7.87
N THR A 234 15.85 13.61 6.63
CA THR A 234 14.75 12.86 6.03
C THR A 234 15.24 11.46 5.67
N ILE A 235 14.45 10.47 6.04
CA ILE A 235 14.66 9.07 5.63
C ILE A 235 13.60 8.76 4.58
N THR A 236 14.05 8.42 3.38
CA THR A 236 13.19 7.98 2.28
C THR A 236 13.36 6.48 2.06
N VAL A 237 12.28 5.81 1.71
CA VAL A 237 12.22 4.35 1.51
C VAL A 237 11.85 4.08 0.06
N GLN A 238 12.58 3.17 -0.58
CA GLN A 238 12.33 2.71 -1.94
C GLN A 238 12.30 1.18 -1.96
N LEU A 239 11.62 0.60 -2.94
CA LEU A 239 11.76 -0.83 -3.22
C LEU A 239 13.17 -1.10 -3.75
N LYS A 240 13.79 -2.21 -3.32
CA LYS A 240 15.02 -2.69 -3.95
C LYS A 240 14.69 -3.06 -5.38
N ASP A 241 15.36 -2.41 -6.32
CA ASP A 241 15.20 -2.68 -7.75
C ASP A 241 16.09 -3.87 -8.14
N PRO A 242 15.53 -5.06 -8.44
CA PRO A 242 16.32 -6.20 -8.88
C PRO A 242 17.06 -5.91 -10.21
N GLY A 243 16.54 -5.02 -11.06
CA GLY A 243 17.15 -4.65 -12.34
C GLY A 243 18.42 -3.82 -12.16
N LYS A 244 18.38 -2.80 -11.30
CA LYS A 244 19.53 -1.90 -11.04
C LYS A 244 20.70 -2.61 -10.36
N SER A 245 20.41 -3.53 -9.43
CA SER A 245 21.44 -4.36 -8.79
C SER A 245 22.13 -5.30 -9.79
N THR A 246 21.40 -5.74 -10.82
CA THR A 246 21.96 -6.63 -11.85
C THR A 246 22.91 -5.87 -12.78
N GLU A 247 22.55 -4.66 -13.22
CA GLU A 247 23.45 -3.83 -14.04
C GLU A 247 24.75 -3.43 -13.31
N GLU A 248 24.65 -3.06 -12.03
CA GLU A 248 25.84 -2.74 -11.22
C GLU A 248 26.71 -3.96 -10.96
N LEU A 249 26.09 -5.12 -10.75
CA LEU A 249 26.78 -6.41 -10.60
C LEU A 249 27.50 -6.81 -11.89
N VAL A 250 26.85 -6.66 -13.04
CA VAL A 250 27.47 -6.91 -14.35
C VAL A 250 28.66 -5.98 -14.57
N LYS A 251 28.52 -4.67 -14.29
CA LYS A 251 29.64 -3.71 -14.38
C LYS A 251 30.81 -4.08 -13.47
N TYR A 252 30.53 -4.52 -12.24
CA TYR A 252 31.56 -4.96 -11.31
C TYR A 252 32.29 -6.23 -11.79
N ILE A 253 31.56 -7.21 -12.31
CA ILE A 253 32.15 -8.42 -12.89
C ILE A 253 33.05 -8.08 -14.08
N ILE A 254 32.60 -7.19 -14.98
CA ILE A 254 33.41 -6.71 -16.11
C ILE A 254 34.70 -6.04 -15.60
N GLN A 255 34.62 -5.19 -14.58
CA GLN A 255 35.81 -4.55 -14.00
C GLN A 255 36.82 -5.57 -13.43
N LEU A 256 36.35 -6.60 -12.72
CA LEU A 256 37.20 -7.66 -12.19
C LEU A 256 37.90 -8.42 -13.33
N VAL A 257 37.17 -8.75 -14.38
CA VAL A 257 37.71 -9.45 -15.56
C VAL A 257 38.74 -8.58 -16.30
N ILE A 258 38.48 -7.27 -16.48
CA ILE A 258 39.44 -6.34 -17.08
C ILE A 258 40.70 -6.23 -16.23
N SER A 259 40.57 -6.14 -14.90
CA SER A 259 41.71 -6.03 -13.99
C SER A 259 42.60 -7.28 -13.97
N ALA A 260 42.06 -8.45 -14.34
CA ALA A 260 42.81 -9.70 -14.42
C ALA A 260 43.64 -9.84 -15.72
N GLY A 261 43.39 -8.99 -16.73
CA GLY A 261 44.15 -8.94 -17.98
C GLY A 261 44.12 -10.26 -18.78
N GLU A 262 45.16 -10.51 -19.58
CA GLU A 262 45.21 -11.65 -20.52
C GLU A 262 45.20 -13.03 -19.84
N HIS A 263 45.56 -13.12 -18.55
CA HIS A 263 45.57 -14.36 -17.79
C HIS A 263 44.17 -14.79 -17.30
N GLY A 264 43.18 -13.88 -17.40
CA GLY A 264 41.81 -14.09 -16.95
C GLY A 264 41.70 -14.32 -15.43
N ILE A 265 40.48 -14.46 -14.93
CA ILE A 265 40.17 -14.77 -13.53
C ILE A 265 39.46 -16.14 -13.45
N GLY A 266 39.72 -16.92 -12.39
CA GLY A 266 39.02 -18.19 -12.20
C GLY A 266 37.53 -17.98 -11.93
N ILE A 267 36.64 -18.81 -12.49
CA ILE A 267 35.19 -18.67 -12.29
C ILE A 267 34.78 -18.74 -10.81
N ASN A 268 35.41 -19.64 -10.03
CA ASN A 268 35.14 -19.74 -8.60
C ASN A 268 35.63 -18.51 -7.82
N GLU A 269 36.75 -17.93 -8.24
CA GLU A 269 37.30 -16.71 -7.65
C GLU A 269 36.43 -15.50 -7.96
N LEU A 270 36.00 -15.36 -9.21
CA LEU A 270 35.06 -14.33 -9.66
C LEU A 270 33.72 -14.44 -8.93
N SER A 271 33.19 -15.65 -8.76
CA SER A 271 31.98 -15.92 -7.96
C SER A 271 32.16 -15.47 -6.52
N ASN A 272 33.25 -15.87 -5.86
CA ASN A 272 33.53 -15.51 -4.47
C ASN A 272 33.70 -13.99 -4.28
N LEU A 273 34.39 -13.30 -5.20
CA LEU A 273 34.55 -11.84 -5.15
C LEU A 273 33.23 -11.10 -5.41
N THR A 274 32.35 -11.68 -6.23
CA THR A 274 31.01 -11.15 -6.48
C THR A 274 30.15 -11.29 -5.23
N HIS A 275 30.08 -12.47 -4.62
CA HIS A 275 29.34 -12.70 -3.37
C HIS A 275 29.89 -11.91 -2.18
N LYS A 276 31.19 -11.63 -2.14
CA LYS A 276 31.79 -10.80 -1.07
C LYS A 276 31.30 -9.36 -1.11
N LYS A 277 31.02 -8.82 -2.30
CA LYS A 277 30.53 -7.43 -2.47
C LYS A 277 28.99 -7.37 -2.51
N TYR A 278 28.36 -8.42 -3.01
CA TYR A 278 26.91 -8.56 -3.13
C TYR A 278 26.48 -9.87 -2.44
N SER A 279 26.37 -9.84 -1.10
CA SER A 279 26.05 -11.03 -0.28
C SER A 279 24.68 -11.63 -0.60
N ASP A 280 23.74 -10.78 -0.99
CA ASP A 280 22.33 -11.12 -1.24
C ASP A 280 22.10 -11.57 -2.69
N PHE A 281 23.16 -11.57 -3.52
CA PHE A 281 23.08 -12.00 -4.90
C PHE A 281 22.92 -13.52 -5.01
N ASN A 282 21.92 -13.97 -5.77
CA ASN A 282 21.74 -15.36 -6.14
C ASN A 282 21.52 -15.52 -7.65
N ILE A 283 22.34 -16.35 -8.26
CA ILE A 283 22.38 -16.59 -9.72
C ILE A 283 21.09 -17.22 -10.24
N LYS A 284 20.38 -17.97 -9.38
CA LYS A 284 19.10 -18.61 -9.74
C LYS A 284 18.00 -17.58 -9.97
N ASP A 285 18.04 -16.46 -9.27
CA ASP A 285 17.05 -15.38 -9.37
C ASP A 285 17.17 -14.65 -10.72
N LEU A 286 18.33 -14.76 -11.37
CA LEU A 286 18.58 -14.30 -12.74
C LEU A 286 18.30 -15.36 -13.81
N GLY A 287 17.78 -16.54 -13.44
CA GLY A 287 17.46 -17.62 -14.37
C GLY A 287 18.63 -18.52 -14.78
N TYR A 288 19.79 -18.42 -14.11
CA TYR A 288 20.96 -19.24 -14.44
C TYR A 288 21.18 -20.35 -13.40
N SER A 289 21.54 -21.54 -13.87
CA SER A 289 21.82 -22.68 -12.99
C SER A 289 23.26 -22.73 -12.46
N GLN A 290 24.19 -21.98 -13.08
CA GLN A 290 25.62 -21.96 -12.76
C GLN A 290 26.22 -20.57 -13.02
N PHE A 291 27.15 -20.12 -12.16
CA PHE A 291 27.84 -18.83 -12.32
C PHE A 291 28.58 -18.75 -13.66
N SER A 292 29.13 -19.87 -14.17
CA SER A 292 29.79 -19.88 -15.48
C SER A 292 28.84 -19.55 -16.64
N LYS A 293 27.58 -19.96 -16.57
CA LYS A 293 26.58 -19.66 -17.61
C LYS A 293 26.17 -18.19 -17.56
N PHE A 294 26.05 -17.64 -16.36
CA PHE A 294 25.78 -16.22 -16.14
C PHE A 294 26.96 -15.35 -16.60
N ALA A 295 28.20 -15.72 -16.26
CA ALA A 295 29.38 -15.02 -16.75
C ALA A 295 29.50 -15.04 -18.28
N GLN A 296 29.06 -16.14 -18.91
CA GLN A 296 29.06 -16.28 -20.37
C GLN A 296 27.96 -15.47 -21.06
N SER A 297 26.86 -15.13 -20.37
CA SER A 297 25.80 -14.28 -20.92
C SER A 297 26.08 -12.78 -20.80
N ILE A 298 27.19 -12.40 -20.15
CA ILE A 298 27.61 -11.01 -20.07
C ILE A 298 28.38 -10.66 -21.34
N ASP A 299 27.87 -9.67 -22.07
CA ASP A 299 28.53 -9.15 -23.27
C ASP A 299 29.95 -8.68 -22.95
N GLY A 300 30.93 -9.14 -23.75
CA GLY A 300 32.33 -8.80 -23.60
C GLY A 300 33.14 -9.71 -22.65
N ILE A 301 32.55 -10.79 -22.14
CA ILE A 301 33.26 -11.81 -21.33
C ILE A 301 33.32 -13.15 -22.08
N GLU A 302 34.52 -13.71 -22.17
CA GLU A 302 34.77 -15.06 -22.69
C GLU A 302 35.05 -16.02 -21.52
N VAL A 303 34.28 -17.10 -21.42
CA VAL A 303 34.54 -18.20 -20.48
C VAL A 303 35.26 -19.34 -21.21
N TYR A 304 36.46 -19.70 -20.74
CA TYR A 304 37.33 -20.72 -21.35
C TYR A 304 37.89 -21.70 -20.31
N GLU A 305 38.42 -22.84 -20.76
CA GLU A 305 39.13 -23.79 -19.90
C GLU A 305 40.63 -23.65 -20.07
N ASP A 306 41.38 -23.60 -18.96
CA ASP A 306 42.83 -23.58 -18.99
C ASP A 306 43.44 -24.99 -19.20
N ALA A 307 44.77 -25.06 -19.34
CA ALA A 307 45.49 -26.34 -19.52
C ALA A 307 45.29 -27.33 -18.35
N SER A 308 44.80 -26.86 -17.20
CA SER A 308 44.45 -27.67 -16.02
C SER A 308 42.96 -28.02 -15.95
N LYS A 309 42.19 -27.81 -17.03
CA LYS A 309 40.74 -28.00 -17.13
C LYS A 309 39.93 -27.17 -16.12
N ARG A 310 40.45 -26.02 -15.69
CA ARG A 310 39.72 -25.09 -14.81
C ARG A 310 39.05 -24.01 -15.65
N LYS A 311 37.78 -23.72 -15.34
CA LYS A 311 37.02 -22.66 -16.00
C LYS A 311 37.50 -21.27 -15.55
N ARG A 312 37.82 -20.41 -16.50
CA ARG A 312 38.28 -19.03 -16.32
C ARG A 312 37.46 -18.08 -17.18
N ALA A 313 37.44 -16.80 -16.81
CA ALA A 313 36.80 -15.72 -17.56
C ALA A 313 37.85 -14.66 -17.94
N ARG A 314 37.83 -14.18 -19.19
CA ARG A 314 38.67 -13.06 -19.67
C ARG A 314 37.83 -12.12 -20.52
N GLN A 315 38.36 -10.92 -20.79
CA GLN A 315 37.70 -9.99 -21.70
C GLN A 315 37.73 -10.52 -23.13
N PHE A 316 36.59 -10.50 -23.80
CA PHE A 316 36.48 -10.79 -25.23
C PHE A 316 37.19 -9.69 -26.03
N LYS A 317 38.04 -10.06 -27.01
CA LYS A 317 38.70 -9.09 -27.90
C LYS A 317 37.78 -8.63 -29.02
#